data_AF-A0A7W6QAS9-F1
#
_entry.id   AF-A0A7W6QAS9-F1
#
_cell.length_a   1.000
_cell.length_b   1.000
_cell.length_c   1.000
_cell.angle_alpha   90.00
_cell.angle_beta   90.00
_cell.angle_gamma   90.00
#
_symmetry.space_group_name_H-M   'P 1'
#
loop_
_entity.id
_entity.type
_entity.pdbx_description
1 polymer ?
#
loop_
_entity_poly.entity_id
_entity_poly.type
_entity_poly.pdbx_seq_one_letter_code
_entity_poly.pdbx_strand_id
1 'polypeptide(L)'
;MSSTSDKPYLTSSDLDMLQGVLDAAGYKARIPAGDEQTCNAAAMLLIKLFQDGVTSPAMLLRALEYHFGKPKKQPKPVTPVCNRYAIQGLPRERRTRRPGNSAGR
;
A
#
# COMPACT_ATOMS: atom_id res chain seq x y z
N MET A 1 -27.37 -39.91 2.39
CA MET A 1 -26.71 -38.94 1.51
C MET A 1 -25.59 -38.30 2.29
N SER A 2 -24.35 -38.73 2.10
CA SER A 2 -23.18 -38.10 2.71
C SER A 2 -22.51 -37.25 1.64
N SER A 3 -22.81 -35.95 1.62
CA SER A 3 -22.00 -34.99 0.89
C SER A 3 -20.83 -34.64 1.81
N THR A 4 -19.78 -35.46 1.77
CA THR A 4 -18.46 -35.03 2.26
C THR A 4 -18.06 -33.89 1.34
N SER A 5 -18.25 -32.64 1.77
CA SER A 5 -17.68 -31.50 1.09
C SER A 5 -16.17 -31.72 1.09
N ASP A 6 -15.65 -32.20 -0.03
CA ASP A 6 -14.22 -32.33 -0.31
C ASP A 6 -13.69 -30.90 -0.41
N LYS A 7 -13.51 -30.28 0.75
CA LYS A 7 -12.90 -28.96 0.85
C LYS A 7 -11.46 -29.18 0.42
N PRO A 8 -11.00 -28.54 -0.66
CA PRO A 8 -9.64 -28.74 -1.11
C PRO A 8 -8.71 -28.41 0.05
N TYR A 9 -7.97 -29.43 0.48
CA TYR A 9 -6.99 -29.27 1.54
C TYR A 9 -5.95 -28.26 1.04
N LEU A 10 -5.76 -27.18 1.80
CA LEU A 10 -4.74 -26.18 1.47
C LEU A 10 -3.38 -26.83 1.60
N THR A 11 -2.64 -26.90 0.51
CA THR A 11 -1.24 -27.35 0.56
C THR A 11 -0.37 -26.23 1.11
N SER A 12 0.85 -26.56 1.56
CA SER A 12 1.81 -25.55 2.00
C SER A 12 2.11 -24.51 0.91
N SER A 13 2.13 -24.92 -0.36
CA SER A 13 2.32 -24.01 -1.50
C SER A 13 1.16 -23.03 -1.66
N ASP A 14 -0.06 -23.48 -1.38
CA ASP A 14 -1.24 -22.61 -1.46
C ASP A 14 -1.22 -21.59 -0.33
N LEU A 15 -0.86 -22.03 0.88
CA LEU A 15 -0.71 -21.14 2.03
C LEU A 15 0.35 -20.05 1.77
N ASP A 16 1.49 -20.40 1.19
CA ASP A 16 2.53 -19.43 0.82
C ASP A 16 2.04 -18.43 -0.24
N MET A 17 1.30 -18.90 -1.23
CA MET A 17 0.70 -18.02 -2.24
C MET A 17 -0.33 -17.07 -1.60
N LEU A 18 -1.24 -17.57 -0.77
CA LEU A 18 -2.24 -16.76 -0.09
C LEU A 18 -1.59 -15.74 0.86
N GLN A 19 -0.51 -16.13 1.55
CA GLN A 19 0.29 -15.23 2.37
C GLN A 19 0.93 -14.12 1.51
N GLY A 20 1.50 -14.47 0.36
CA GLY A 20 2.05 -13.49 -0.59
C GLY A 20 1.01 -12.49 -1.09
N VAL A 21 -0.25 -12.91 -1.27
CA VAL A 21 -1.35 -12.02 -1.63
C VAL A 21 -1.68 -11.05 -0.48
N LEU A 22 -1.69 -11.52 0.77
CA LEU A 22 -1.89 -10.63 1.94
C LEU A 22 -0.78 -9.59 2.05
N ASP A 23 0.48 -10.02 1.90
CA ASP A 23 1.64 -9.14 1.97
C ASP A 23 1.62 -8.09 0.85
N ALA A 24 1.27 -8.50 -0.38
CA ALA A 24 1.12 -7.60 -1.52
C ALA A 24 -0.02 -6.58 -1.34
N ALA A 25 -1.09 -6.99 -0.65
CA ALA A 25 -2.18 -6.10 -0.25
C ALA A 25 -1.85 -5.28 1.02
N GLY A 26 -0.67 -5.45 1.62
CA GLY A 26 -0.21 -4.68 2.78
C GLY A 26 -0.81 -5.12 4.12
N TYR A 27 -1.42 -6.31 4.18
CA TYR A 27 -1.89 -6.90 5.43
C TYR A 27 -0.73 -7.58 6.15
N LYS A 28 -0.46 -7.19 7.40
CA LYS A 28 0.53 -7.87 8.28
C LYS A 28 0.00 -9.17 8.91
N ALA A 29 -1.07 -9.74 8.35
CA ALA A 29 -1.74 -10.91 8.90
C ALA A 29 -1.01 -12.18 8.45
N ARG A 30 -0.92 -13.17 9.33
CA ARG A 30 -0.50 -14.52 8.97
C ARG A 30 -1.70 -15.42 8.80
N ILE A 31 -1.63 -16.30 7.81
CA ILE A 31 -2.60 -17.39 7.65
C ILE A 31 -2.16 -18.52 8.57
N PRO A 32 -2.91 -18.85 9.63
CA PRO A 32 -2.55 -19.97 10.48
C PRO A 32 -2.69 -21.26 9.69
N ALA A 33 -1.68 -22.13 9.81
CA ALA A 33 -1.66 -23.45 9.16
C ALA A 33 -2.52 -24.50 9.92
N GLY A 34 -3.40 -24.07 10.83
CA GLY A 34 -4.20 -24.94 11.69
C GLY A 34 -5.39 -24.20 12.31
N ASP A 35 -6.03 -24.83 13.30
CA ASP A 35 -7.24 -24.36 14.01
C ASP A 35 -6.95 -23.20 15.01
N GLU A 36 -6.06 -22.27 14.65
CA GLU A 36 -5.86 -21.09 15.48
C GLU A 36 -7.06 -20.14 15.34
N GLN A 37 -7.74 -19.93 16.46
CA GLN A 37 -9.00 -19.18 16.60
C GLN A 37 -8.92 -17.70 16.16
N THR A 38 -7.71 -17.19 15.90
CA THR A 38 -7.44 -15.79 15.52
C THR A 38 -7.03 -15.67 14.05
N CYS A 39 -7.84 -16.18 13.13
CA CYS A 39 -7.70 -15.85 11.71
C CYS A 39 -8.16 -14.41 11.45
N ASN A 40 -7.34 -13.61 10.77
CA ASN A 40 -7.77 -12.30 10.27
C ASN A 40 -8.89 -12.47 9.22
N ALA A 41 -9.89 -11.59 9.22
CA ALA A 41 -11.00 -11.61 8.26
C ALA A 41 -10.54 -11.64 6.79
N ALA A 42 -9.42 -10.96 6.46
CA ALA A 42 -8.83 -11.00 5.12
C ALA A 42 -8.30 -12.40 4.75
N ALA A 43 -7.62 -13.07 5.69
CA ALA A 43 -7.15 -14.44 5.50
C ALA A 43 -8.31 -15.42 5.35
N MET A 44 -9.37 -15.28 6.15
CA MET A 44 -10.57 -16.12 6.03
C MET A 44 -11.26 -15.95 4.68
N LEU A 45 -11.33 -14.72 4.16
CA LEU A 45 -11.90 -14.46 2.84
C LEU A 45 -11.08 -15.16 1.75
N LEU A 46 -9.75 -15.06 1.80
CA LEU A 46 -8.86 -15.71 0.84
C LEU A 46 -9.01 -17.23 0.84
N ILE A 47 -9.05 -17.85 2.03
CA ILE A 47 -9.26 -19.29 2.16
C ILE A 47 -10.60 -19.70 1.54
N LYS A 48 -11.67 -18.95 1.80
CA LYS A 48 -13.00 -19.23 1.21
C LYS A 48 -12.96 -19.13 -0.31
N LEU A 49 -12.43 -18.03 -0.85
CA LEU A 49 -12.32 -17.83 -2.29
C LEU A 49 -11.48 -18.91 -2.97
N PHE A 50 -10.41 -19.36 -2.34
CA PHE A 50 -9.59 -20.46 -2.84
C PHE A 50 -10.36 -21.78 -2.85
N GLN A 51 -11.11 -22.07 -1.79
CA GLN A 51 -12.00 -23.25 -1.72
C GLN A 51 -13.13 -23.18 -2.76
N ASP A 52 -13.60 -21.98 -3.11
CA ASP A 52 -14.56 -21.74 -4.18
C ASP A 52 -13.94 -21.83 -5.59
N GLY A 53 -12.63 -22.09 -5.69
CA GLY A 53 -11.90 -22.32 -6.94
C GLY A 53 -11.16 -21.09 -7.50
N VAL A 54 -11.14 -19.97 -6.78
CA VAL A 54 -10.35 -18.80 -7.17
C VAL A 54 -8.90 -18.97 -6.74
N THR A 55 -8.09 -19.54 -7.63
CA THR A 55 -6.66 -19.82 -7.38
C THR A 55 -5.71 -18.75 -7.92
N SER A 56 -6.22 -17.77 -8.69
CA SER A 56 -5.39 -16.72 -9.28
C SER A 56 -5.02 -15.65 -8.23
N PRO A 57 -3.73 -15.41 -7.95
CA PRO A 57 -3.29 -14.40 -6.98
C PRO A 57 -3.80 -12.99 -7.29
N ALA A 58 -3.85 -12.63 -8.57
CA ALA A 58 -4.34 -11.33 -9.01
C ALA A 58 -5.85 -11.14 -8.74
N MET A 59 -6.64 -12.21 -8.90
CA MET A 59 -8.07 -12.19 -8.58
C MET A 59 -8.30 -12.10 -7.09
N LEU A 60 -7.53 -12.86 -6.30
CA LEU A 60 -7.59 -12.84 -4.84
C LEU A 60 -7.25 -11.45 -4.28
N LEU A 61 -6.21 -10.81 -4.82
CA LEU A 61 -5.86 -9.43 -4.47
C LEU A 61 -7.00 -8.46 -4.81
N ARG A 62 -7.61 -8.60 -5.99
CA ARG A 62 -8.73 -7.75 -6.42
C ARG A 62 -9.98 -7.96 -5.57
N ALA A 63 -10.21 -9.19 -5.12
CA ALA A 63 -11.29 -9.51 -4.19
C ALA A 63 -11.05 -8.85 -2.82
N LEU A 64 -9.82 -8.88 -2.31
CA LEU A 64 -9.47 -8.13 -1.10
C LEU A 64 -9.75 -6.63 -1.25
N GLU A 65 -9.32 -6.03 -2.36
CA GLU A 65 -9.61 -4.61 -2.64
C GLU A 65 -11.10 -4.31 -2.76
N TYR A 66 -11.90 -5.25 -3.29
CA TYR A 66 -13.35 -5.11 -3.42
C TYR A 66 -14.06 -5.21 -2.07
N HIS A 67 -13.66 -6.18 -1.24
CA HIS A 67 -14.31 -6.47 0.05
C HIS A 67 -13.89 -5.52 1.17
N PHE A 68 -12.61 -5.15 1.24
CA PHE A 68 -12.06 -4.32 2.32
C PHE A 68 -11.69 -2.90 1.87
N GLY A 69 -11.85 -2.61 0.58
CA GLY A 69 -11.39 -1.37 -0.03
C GLY A 69 -9.91 -1.42 -0.37
N LYS A 70 -9.45 -0.41 -1.14
CA LYS A 70 -8.03 -0.29 -1.46
C LYS A 70 -7.25 0.14 -0.22
N PRO A 71 -6.21 -0.60 0.20
CA PRO A 71 -5.27 -0.07 1.19
C PRO A 71 -4.71 1.24 0.62
N LYS A 72 -4.81 2.32 1.40
CA LYS A 72 -4.30 3.64 1.00
C LYS A 72 -2.82 3.45 0.64
N LYS A 73 -2.48 3.43 -0.65
CA LYS A 73 -1.09 3.50 -1.10
C LYS A 73 -0.48 4.70 -0.37
N GLN A 74 0.61 4.47 0.35
CA GLN A 74 1.31 5.56 1.01
C GLN A 74 1.56 6.64 -0.05
N PRO A 75 1.06 7.88 0.17
CA PRO A 75 1.28 8.93 -0.80
C PRO A 75 2.79 9.05 -1.00
N LYS A 76 3.22 8.98 -2.27
CA LYS A 76 4.63 9.19 -2.61
C LYS A 76 5.09 10.47 -1.92
N PRO A 77 6.28 10.52 -1.29
CA PRO A 77 6.79 11.75 -0.73
C PRO A 77 6.79 12.82 -1.82
N VAL A 78 5.88 13.77 -1.73
CA VAL A 78 5.89 14.94 -2.59
C VAL A 78 7.03 15.78 -2.04
N THR A 79 8.19 15.73 -2.69
CA THR A 79 9.23 16.71 -2.40
C THR A 79 8.62 18.08 -2.66
N PRO A 80 8.51 18.95 -1.65
CA PRO A 80 8.03 20.29 -1.90
C PRO A 80 9.05 20.95 -2.84
N VAL A 81 8.58 21.48 -3.98
CA VAL A 81 9.36 22.40 -4.82
C VAL A 81 9.44 23.74 -4.06
N CYS A 82 10.05 23.71 -2.88
CA CYS A 82 10.30 24.90 -2.11
C CYS A 82 11.49 25.61 -2.76
N ASN A 83 11.19 26.70 -3.46
CA ASN A 83 12.22 27.61 -3.94
C ASN A 83 13.00 28.12 -2.72
N ARG A 84 14.30 27.81 -2.65
CA ARG A 84 15.19 28.15 -1.53
C ARG A 84 15.11 29.64 -1.16
N TYR A 85 14.86 30.51 -2.13
CA TYR A 85 14.70 31.95 -1.92
C TYR A 85 13.38 32.36 -1.23
N ALA A 86 12.35 31.50 -1.27
CA ALA A 86 11.11 31.71 -0.53
C ALA A 86 11.27 31.36 0.97
N ILE A 87 12.17 30.43 1.30
CA ILE A 87 12.46 30.03 2.69
C ILE A 87 13.55 30.93 3.30
N GLN A 88 14.64 31.16 2.57
CA GLN A 88 15.84 31.86 3.09
C GLN A 88 15.82 33.37 2.83
N GLY A 89 14.84 33.86 2.07
CA GLY A 89 14.79 35.23 1.60
C GLY A 89 15.70 35.49 0.39
N LEU A 90 15.51 36.64 -0.25
CA LEU A 90 16.28 37.06 -1.42
C LEU A 90 17.70 37.50 -1.05
N PRO A 91 18.73 37.16 -1.86
CA PRO A 91 20.11 37.59 -1.64
C PRO A 91 20.26 39.11 -1.59
N ARG A 92 21.13 39.59 -0.69
CA ARG A 92 21.33 41.02 -0.36
C ARG A 92 21.85 41.86 -1.53
N GLU A 93 22.41 41.23 -2.56
CA GLU A 93 22.95 41.88 -3.77
C GLU A 93 21.91 42.62 -4.62
N ARG A 94 20.61 42.32 -4.48
CA ARG A 94 19.56 43.06 -5.19
C ARG A 94 19.08 44.32 -4.47
N ARG A 95 19.62 44.65 -3.29
CA ARG A 95 19.16 45.81 -2.49
C ARG A 95 19.85 47.14 -2.83
N THR A 96 20.86 47.15 -3.71
CA THR A 96 21.62 48.37 -4.01
C THR A 96 21.85 48.57 -5.50
N ARG A 97 20.86 49.18 -6.16
CA ARG A 97 21.11 50.20 -7.18
C ARG A 97 20.23 51.40 -6.87
N ARG A 98 20.64 52.20 -5.88
CA ARG A 98 20.28 53.62 -5.87
C ARG A 98 21.08 54.27 -7.01
N PRO A 99 20.46 54.96 -7.96
CA PRO A 99 21.22 55.78 -8.91
C PRO A 99 21.88 56.91 -8.11
N GLY A 100 23.21 56.88 -8.02
CA GLY A 100 23.99 57.95 -7.42
C GLY A 100 23.81 59.20 -8.26
N ASN A 101 23.19 60.23 -7.67
CA ASN A 101 23.09 61.54 -8.29
C ASN A 101 24.41 62.27 -8.02
N SER A 102 25.29 62.28 -9.01
CA SER A 102 26.53 63.06 -9.04
C SER A 102 26.21 64.48 -9.50
N ALA A 103 26.13 65.42 -8.56
CA ALA A 103 26.13 66.85 -8.85
C ALA A 103 27.49 67.43 -8.43
N GLY A 104 28.33 67.71 -9.42
CA GLY A 104 29.52 68.54 -9.28
C GLY A 104 29.32 69.86 -10.00
N ARG A 105 29.41 70.97 -9.25
CA ARG A 105 30.10 72.23 -9.53
C ARG A 105 29.61 73.30 -8.57
#